data_AF-A0A935F5B0-F1
#
_entry.id   AF-A0A935F5B0-F1
#
_cell.length_a   1.000
_cell.length_b   1.000
_cell.length_c   1.000
_cell.angle_alpha   90.00
_cell.angle_beta   90.00
_cell.angle_gamma   90.00
#
_symmetry.space_group_name_H-M   'P 1'
#
loop_
_entity.id
_entity.type
_entity.pdbx_description
1 polymer ?
#
loop_
_entity_poly.entity_id
_entity_poly.type
_entity_poly.pdbx_seq_one_letter_code
_entity_poly.pdbx_strand_id
1 'polypeptide(L)'
;MAPPHDSTSPPDRRRSCRLPATLALAALLAATLAAAPLSRAADDPVTLNFTNADIEAVVKAVSEITGKSFIVDPRVKGTVTIVSARPVPRSLVYPTLLSALRMQGIAVIEGDSVVRVVPETEAKLQGGPVARGAVTAGGDRMVTQVIPLRYESAAQLVNVLRPMITPSNTIAAFPGANALVITDYADNLKRLEKVISSLDQPPGGEPMVVPVRHASAIDIVPTITKLLADPAAGGTADAQQRVMVVADARSNSVLIRSDNPGRAARVRHLIEQLDTPGRAGGNMFIVYLKNAEAARVVQTLRAVLTGQESTPSGGASSSPRRRCSRRRRRRRAARWGRPRRSRSPRRRPRRASRRAARRSRPTPRTTRW
;
A
#
# COMPACT_ATOMS: atom_id res chain seq x y z
N MET A 1 -60.55 71.23 54.11
CA MET A 1 -59.44 70.26 54.14
C MET A 1 -60.00 68.95 53.58
N ALA A 2 -59.90 68.79 52.26
CA ALA A 2 -60.27 67.58 51.53
C ALA A 2 -59.07 66.57 51.55
N PRO A 3 -59.22 65.30 51.15
CA PRO A 3 -60.43 64.52 50.92
C PRO A 3 -60.47 63.15 51.66
N PRO A 4 -61.60 62.42 51.51
CA PRO A 4 -61.95 61.11 52.08
C PRO A 4 -61.94 59.96 51.03
N HIS A 5 -62.57 58.83 51.38
CA HIS A 5 -63.09 57.74 50.51
C HIS A 5 -62.07 56.68 50.08
N ASP A 6 -62.39 55.40 49.91
CA ASP A 6 -63.59 54.52 49.99
C ASP A 6 -62.98 53.09 49.81
N SER A 7 -63.57 51.93 50.06
CA SER A 7 -64.90 51.46 50.45
C SER A 7 -64.77 49.93 50.62
N THR A 8 -65.58 49.36 51.52
CA THR A 8 -66.28 48.05 51.42
C THR A 8 -65.45 46.76 51.25
N SER A 9 -65.36 45.85 52.23
CA SER A 9 -66.40 44.94 52.79
C SER A 9 -66.74 43.71 51.91
N PRO A 10 -67.10 42.56 52.52
CA PRO A 10 -66.84 41.17 52.07
C PRO A 10 -68.16 40.48 51.61
N PRO A 11 -68.49 39.18 51.85
CA PRO A 11 -67.81 37.87 51.93
C PRO A 11 -68.51 36.81 51.00
N ASP A 12 -68.37 35.52 51.33
CA ASP A 12 -69.24 34.36 50.97
C ASP A 12 -69.11 33.76 49.56
N ARG A 13 -68.54 32.55 49.44
CA ARG A 13 -69.16 31.21 49.64
C ARG A 13 -70.28 30.88 48.64
N ARG A 14 -70.19 29.63 48.17
CA ARG A 14 -71.17 28.83 47.40
C ARG A 14 -71.17 29.20 45.92
N ARG A 15 -71.00 28.28 44.98
CA ARG A 15 -71.65 26.97 44.84
C ARG A 15 -70.98 26.25 43.66
N SER A 16 -70.74 24.95 43.86
CA SER A 16 -70.95 23.86 42.89
C SER A 16 -70.65 24.08 41.40
N CYS A 17 -69.81 23.21 40.82
CA CYS A 17 -70.30 22.09 39.98
C CYS A 17 -69.16 21.32 39.31
N ARG A 18 -69.11 20.02 39.61
CA ARG A 18 -68.98 18.88 38.67
C ARG A 18 -67.84 18.89 37.63
N LEU A 19 -66.89 17.97 37.86
CA LEU A 19 -66.24 17.07 36.86
C LEU A 19 -67.18 16.68 35.70
N PRO A 20 -66.69 16.40 34.46
CA PRO A 20 -65.73 15.30 34.19
C PRO A 20 -64.61 15.66 33.17
N ALA A 21 -63.38 15.17 33.33
CA ALA A 21 -62.91 13.87 32.82
C ALA A 21 -63.13 13.63 31.31
N THR A 22 -62.69 14.54 30.43
CA THR A 22 -62.49 14.24 28.98
C THR A 22 -61.29 14.95 28.33
N LEU A 23 -60.45 15.65 29.10
CA LEU A 23 -59.36 16.51 28.59
C LEU A 23 -57.96 15.84 28.53
N ALA A 24 -57.89 14.51 28.39
CA ALA A 24 -56.60 13.81 28.31
C ALA A 24 -56.35 13.08 26.97
N LEU A 25 -57.34 13.00 26.08
CA LEU A 25 -57.20 12.34 24.77
C LEU A 25 -57.01 13.31 23.59
N ALA A 26 -57.20 14.62 23.81
CA ALA A 26 -57.02 15.64 22.77
C ALA A 26 -55.59 16.21 22.68
N ALA A 27 -54.74 15.96 23.68
CA ALA A 27 -53.36 16.45 23.70
C ALA A 27 -52.38 15.51 22.95
N LEU A 28 -52.78 14.28 22.61
CA LEU A 28 -51.97 13.34 21.84
C LEU A 28 -52.21 13.42 20.32
N LEU A 29 -53.26 14.12 19.88
CA LEU A 29 -53.59 14.32 18.46
C LEU A 29 -53.12 15.67 17.89
N ALA A 30 -52.59 16.56 18.74
CA ALA A 30 -52.11 17.89 18.34
C ALA A 30 -50.58 17.95 18.08
N ALA A 31 -49.85 16.85 18.31
CA ALA A 31 -48.40 16.78 18.11
C ALA A 31 -47.97 16.22 16.75
N THR A 32 -48.90 15.90 15.84
CA THR A 32 -48.63 15.27 14.54
C THR A 32 -48.79 16.21 13.34
N LEU A 33 -48.97 17.52 13.54
CA LEU A 33 -49.21 18.49 12.44
C LEU A 33 -48.14 19.58 12.25
N ALA A 34 -46.93 19.39 12.76
CA ALA A 34 -45.80 20.31 12.54
C ALA A 34 -44.62 19.63 11.84
N ALA A 35 -44.90 18.85 10.79
CA ALA A 35 -43.91 18.52 9.77
C ALA A 35 -44.22 19.37 8.53
N ALA A 36 -43.88 20.66 8.60
CA ALA A 36 -43.81 21.48 7.39
C ALA A 36 -42.77 20.82 6.46
N PRO A 37 -43.10 20.49 5.21
CA PRO A 37 -42.05 20.20 4.25
C PRO A 37 -41.22 21.47 4.15
N LEU A 38 -39.93 21.38 4.44
CA LEU A 38 -38.96 22.38 3.98
C LEU A 38 -39.22 22.52 2.49
N SER A 39 -39.86 23.63 2.11
CA SER A 39 -40.14 23.98 0.73
C SER A 39 -38.78 24.04 0.05
N ARG A 40 -38.45 22.95 -0.65
CA ARG A 40 -37.33 22.84 -1.56
C ARG A 40 -37.46 24.07 -2.46
N ALA A 41 -36.54 25.02 -2.30
CA ALA A 41 -36.52 26.23 -3.10
C ALA A 41 -36.82 25.83 -4.54
N ALA A 42 -37.90 26.39 -5.09
CA ALA A 42 -38.36 26.07 -6.44
C ALA A 42 -37.17 26.33 -7.37
N ASP A 43 -36.57 25.23 -7.81
CA ASP A 43 -35.39 25.26 -8.64
C ASP A 43 -35.93 25.50 -10.05
N ASP A 44 -36.20 26.78 -10.38
CA ASP A 44 -36.81 27.16 -11.64
C ASP A 44 -36.02 26.50 -12.77
N PRO A 45 -36.62 25.59 -13.53
CA PRO A 45 -35.87 24.77 -14.45
C PRO A 45 -35.46 25.61 -15.66
N VAL A 46 -34.15 25.65 -15.92
CA VAL A 46 -33.55 26.44 -17.01
C VAL A 46 -33.20 25.52 -18.16
N THR A 47 -33.54 25.91 -19.38
CA THR A 47 -33.09 25.23 -20.60
C THR A 47 -31.76 25.83 -21.06
N LEU A 48 -30.74 24.97 -21.21
CA LEU A 48 -29.40 25.36 -21.67
C LEU A 48 -29.26 24.93 -23.14
N ASN A 49 -29.26 25.89 -24.06
CA ASN A 49 -29.03 25.63 -25.48
C ASN A 49 -27.98 26.61 -26.03
N PHE A 50 -26.73 26.17 -26.01
CA PHE A 50 -25.59 26.90 -26.54
C PHE A 50 -25.00 26.06 -27.68
N THR A 51 -24.99 26.59 -28.90
CA THR A 51 -24.41 25.91 -30.07
C THR A 51 -23.26 26.74 -30.58
N ASN A 52 -22.04 26.20 -30.51
CA ASN A 52 -20.82 26.90 -30.93
C ASN A 52 -20.69 28.30 -30.30
N ALA A 53 -21.04 28.42 -29.02
CA ALA A 53 -21.02 29.69 -28.30
C ALA A 53 -19.63 29.95 -27.72
N ASP A 54 -19.19 31.20 -27.71
CA ASP A 54 -17.92 31.60 -27.09
C ASP A 54 -17.94 31.33 -25.58
N ILE A 55 -16.84 30.82 -25.04
CA ILE A 55 -16.71 30.49 -23.62
C ILE A 55 -17.02 31.70 -22.73
N GLU A 56 -16.55 32.89 -23.08
CA GLU A 56 -16.79 34.12 -22.32
C GLU A 56 -18.29 34.44 -22.22
N ALA A 57 -19.03 34.27 -23.33
CA ALA A 57 -20.47 34.50 -23.37
C ALA A 57 -21.23 33.47 -22.52
N VAL A 58 -20.84 32.19 -22.59
CA VAL A 58 -21.45 31.13 -21.79
C VAL A 58 -21.18 31.34 -20.29
N VAL A 59 -19.95 31.69 -19.92
CA VAL A 59 -19.58 31.98 -18.52
C VAL A 59 -20.36 33.18 -17.98
N LYS A 60 -20.56 34.23 -18.78
CA LYS A 60 -21.39 35.39 -18.41
C LYS A 60 -22.87 35.00 -18.22
N ALA A 61 -23.45 34.21 -19.12
CA ALA A 61 -24.83 33.75 -18.95
C ALA A 61 -25.00 32.91 -17.67
N VAL A 62 -24.05 32.02 -17.39
CA VAL A 62 -24.06 31.20 -16.17
C VAL A 62 -23.79 32.03 -14.92
N SER A 63 -23.00 33.11 -14.99
CA SER A 63 -22.77 34.02 -13.86
C SER A 63 -24.04 34.76 -13.46
N GLU A 64 -24.85 35.20 -14.43
CA GLU A 64 -26.15 35.84 -14.20
C GLU A 64 -27.15 34.86 -13.55
N ILE A 65 -27.15 33.59 -13.98
CA ILE A 65 -28.04 32.55 -13.43
C ILE A 65 -27.61 32.11 -12.02
N THR A 66 -26.31 31.94 -11.80
CA THR A 66 -25.77 31.37 -10.55
C THR A 66 -25.41 32.43 -9.50
N GLY A 67 -25.34 33.71 -9.88
CA GLY A 67 -24.93 34.81 -9.03
C GLY A 67 -23.45 34.80 -8.63
N LYS A 68 -22.63 33.93 -9.24
CA LYS A 68 -21.19 33.81 -8.93
C LYS A 68 -20.37 34.75 -9.80
N SER A 69 -19.36 35.38 -9.22
CA SER A 69 -18.38 36.16 -9.97
C SER A 69 -17.32 35.25 -10.59
N PHE A 70 -17.06 35.42 -11.89
CA PHE A 70 -16.04 34.69 -12.63
C PHE A 70 -14.95 35.64 -13.13
N ILE A 71 -13.69 35.23 -13.04
CA ILE A 71 -12.55 35.85 -13.72
C ILE A 71 -12.08 34.87 -14.79
N VAL A 72 -12.14 35.29 -16.05
CA VAL A 72 -11.67 34.50 -17.19
C VAL A 72 -10.29 34.99 -17.61
N ASP A 73 -9.33 34.07 -17.72
CA ASP A 73 -8.01 34.40 -18.27
C ASP A 73 -8.10 34.63 -19.80
N PRO A 74 -7.49 35.68 -20.38
CA PRO A 74 -7.51 35.94 -21.82
C PRO A 74 -6.96 34.81 -22.71
N ARG A 75 -6.21 33.87 -22.13
CA ARG A 75 -5.70 32.67 -22.81
C ARG A 75 -6.77 31.62 -23.05
N VAL A 76 -7.91 31.71 -22.36
CA VAL A 76 -9.04 30.79 -22.50
C VAL A 76 -9.82 31.17 -23.76
N LYS A 77 -9.52 30.50 -24.87
CA LYS A 77 -10.22 30.66 -26.15
C LYS A 77 -10.84 29.35 -26.58
N GLY A 78 -11.99 29.44 -27.25
CA GLY A 78 -12.70 28.28 -27.76
C GLY A 78 -14.20 28.47 -27.71
N THR A 79 -14.91 27.50 -28.27
CA THR A 79 -16.36 27.48 -28.28
C THR A 79 -16.86 26.22 -27.61
N VAL A 80 -18.05 26.31 -27.02
CA VAL A 80 -18.67 25.22 -26.30
C VAL A 80 -20.06 24.99 -26.88
N THR A 81 -20.43 23.72 -26.98
CA THR A 81 -21.78 23.30 -27.35
C THR A 81 -22.41 22.57 -26.17
N ILE A 82 -23.49 23.12 -25.62
CA ILE A 82 -24.28 22.55 -24.52
C ILE A 82 -25.71 22.45 -25.00
N VAL A 83 -26.21 21.23 -25.12
CA VAL A 83 -27.59 20.96 -25.55
C VAL A 83 -28.29 20.17 -24.45
N SER A 84 -29.26 20.78 -23.78
CA SER A 84 -30.12 20.09 -22.81
C SER A 84 -31.46 19.70 -23.45
N ALA A 85 -31.74 18.40 -23.56
CA ALA A 85 -33.04 17.90 -24.05
C ALA A 85 -34.19 18.08 -23.05
N ARG A 86 -33.86 18.21 -21.76
CA ARG A 86 -34.83 18.43 -20.67
C ARG A 86 -34.43 19.69 -19.90
N PRO A 87 -35.39 20.44 -19.34
CA PRO A 87 -35.10 21.54 -18.44
C PRO A 87 -34.22 21.08 -17.26
N VAL A 88 -33.16 21.83 -16.96
CA VAL A 88 -32.14 21.50 -15.96
C VAL A 88 -32.37 22.38 -14.72
N PRO A 89 -32.39 21.83 -13.49
CA PRO A 89 -32.50 22.64 -12.27
C PRO A 89 -31.29 23.57 -12.14
N ARG A 90 -31.45 24.75 -11.53
CA ARG A 90 -30.37 25.74 -11.38
C ARG A 90 -29.16 25.16 -10.64
N SER A 91 -29.40 24.22 -9.71
CA SER A 91 -28.32 23.52 -9.00
C SER A 91 -27.36 22.76 -9.93
N LEU A 92 -27.85 22.29 -11.09
CA LEU A 92 -27.07 21.52 -12.06
C LEU A 92 -26.44 22.38 -13.16
N VAL A 93 -26.89 23.61 -13.36
CA VAL A 93 -26.34 24.54 -14.37
C VAL A 93 -24.83 24.73 -14.18
N TYR A 94 -24.40 24.96 -12.93
CA TYR A 94 -22.98 25.16 -12.62
C TYR A 94 -22.13 23.91 -12.89
N PRO A 95 -22.47 22.70 -12.38
CA PRO A 95 -21.79 21.46 -12.78
C PRO A 95 -21.74 21.22 -14.29
N THR A 96 -22.82 21.48 -15.02
CA THR A 96 -22.85 21.29 -16.49
C THR A 96 -21.86 22.20 -17.19
N LEU A 97 -21.71 23.46 -16.75
CA LEU A 97 -20.67 24.36 -17.25
C LEU A 97 -19.27 23.78 -17.00
N LEU A 98 -19.01 23.30 -15.78
CA LEU A 98 -17.70 22.72 -15.42
C LEU A 98 -17.34 21.53 -16.32
N SER A 99 -18.30 20.63 -16.56
CA SER A 99 -18.12 19.49 -17.47
C SER A 99 -17.81 19.93 -18.90
N ALA A 100 -18.48 20.98 -19.37
CA ALA A 100 -18.29 21.50 -20.72
C ALA A 100 -16.93 22.20 -20.89
N LEU A 101 -16.47 22.95 -19.88
CA LEU A 101 -15.14 23.57 -19.85
C LEU A 101 -14.02 22.52 -19.78
N ARG A 102 -14.22 21.46 -19.00
CA ARG A 102 -13.29 20.33 -18.90
C ARG A 102 -13.04 19.67 -20.26
N MET A 103 -14.08 19.50 -21.09
CA MET A 103 -13.94 18.92 -22.44
C MET A 103 -13.04 19.76 -23.36
N GLN A 104 -12.94 21.06 -23.11
CA GLN A 104 -12.08 21.98 -23.86
C GLN A 104 -10.69 22.18 -23.22
N GLY A 105 -10.34 21.40 -22.19
CA GLY A 105 -9.05 21.53 -21.49
C GLY A 105 -8.93 22.80 -20.65
N ILE A 106 -10.07 23.35 -20.21
CA ILE A 106 -10.16 24.53 -19.37
C ILE A 106 -10.59 24.08 -17.99
N ALA A 107 -9.88 24.56 -16.98
CA ALA A 107 -10.12 24.22 -15.59
C ALA A 107 -10.69 25.42 -14.85
N VAL A 108 -11.50 25.11 -13.85
CA VAL A 108 -12.10 26.11 -12.97
C VAL A 108 -11.56 25.92 -11.57
N ILE A 109 -11.06 27.00 -10.99
CA ILE A 109 -10.53 27.04 -9.62
C ILE A 109 -11.48 27.90 -8.79
N GLU A 110 -12.07 27.31 -7.76
CA GLU A 110 -12.88 28.05 -6.79
C GLU A 110 -11.94 28.73 -5.78
N GLY A 111 -11.96 30.06 -5.75
CA GLY A 111 -11.45 30.85 -4.63
C GLY A 111 -12.55 31.19 -3.63
N ASP A 112 -12.20 31.91 -2.57
CA ASP A 112 -13.13 32.23 -1.47
C ASP A 112 -14.33 33.09 -1.91
N SER A 113 -14.13 34.01 -2.87
CA SER A 113 -15.17 34.94 -3.33
C SER A 113 -15.34 35.00 -4.85
N VAL A 114 -14.36 34.51 -5.62
CA VAL A 114 -14.35 34.59 -7.08
C VAL A 114 -13.86 33.28 -7.67
N VAL A 115 -14.53 32.86 -8.75
CA VAL A 115 -14.20 31.66 -9.50
C VAL A 115 -13.27 32.03 -10.65
N ARG A 116 -12.11 31.38 -10.76
CA ARG A 116 -11.14 31.65 -11.83
C ARG A 116 -11.24 30.57 -12.89
N VAL A 117 -11.33 30.98 -14.16
CA VAL A 117 -11.34 30.10 -15.33
C VAL A 117 -9.99 30.24 -16.02
N VAL A 118 -9.21 29.16 -16.00
CA VAL A 118 -7.82 29.15 -16.49
C VAL A 118 -7.57 27.92 -17.35
N PRO A 119 -6.55 27.92 -18.23
CA PRO A 119 -6.12 26.71 -18.91
C PRO A 119 -5.67 25.62 -17.91
N GLU A 120 -5.90 24.34 -18.23
CA GLU A 120 -5.57 23.22 -17.34
C GLU A 120 -4.07 23.16 -16.96
N THR A 121 -3.19 23.64 -17.83
CA THR A 121 -1.75 23.72 -17.56
C THR A 121 -1.41 24.66 -16.39
N GLU A 122 -2.13 25.78 -16.26
CA GLU A 122 -1.94 26.73 -15.17
C GLU A 122 -2.67 26.32 -13.89
N ALA A 123 -3.83 25.64 -14.02
CA ALA A 123 -4.57 25.16 -12.86
C ALA A 123 -3.77 24.25 -11.94
N LYS A 124 -2.82 23.50 -12.51
CA LYS A 124 -1.89 22.63 -11.76
C LYS A 124 -0.93 23.41 -10.87
N LEU A 125 -0.50 24.59 -11.31
CA LEU A 125 0.46 25.43 -10.60
C LEU A 125 -0.22 26.33 -9.57
N GLN A 126 -1.41 26.83 -9.91
CA GLN A 126 -2.15 27.76 -9.05
C GLN A 126 -2.91 27.05 -7.93
N GLY A 127 -3.02 25.72 -7.99
CA GLY A 127 -3.40 24.85 -6.87
C GLY A 127 -4.83 25.07 -6.37
N GLY A 128 -5.70 24.10 -6.62
CA GLY A 128 -6.96 24.00 -5.86
C GLY A 128 -6.70 23.80 -4.36
N PRO A 129 -7.70 24.05 -3.50
CA PRO A 129 -7.57 23.82 -2.06
C PRO A 129 -7.06 22.41 -1.78
N VAL A 130 -6.02 22.30 -0.94
CA VAL A 130 -5.43 21.00 -0.59
C VAL A 130 -6.32 20.35 0.47
N ALA A 131 -7.12 19.37 0.07
CA ALA A 131 -7.94 18.58 0.98
C ALA A 131 -7.10 17.44 1.57
N ARG A 132 -7.08 17.34 2.91
CA ARG A 132 -6.58 16.14 3.62
C ARG A 132 -7.78 15.30 4.06
N GLY A 133 -7.79 14.02 3.71
CA GLY A 133 -8.90 13.11 4.03
C GLY A 133 -9.91 12.97 2.89
N ALA A 134 -11.14 12.56 3.20
CA ALA A 134 -12.15 12.20 2.21
C ALA A 134 -12.51 13.36 1.27
N VAL A 135 -12.75 13.05 0.00
CA VAL A 135 -13.12 14.03 -1.03
C VAL A 135 -14.51 14.61 -0.75
N THR A 136 -14.57 15.74 -0.05
CA THR A 136 -15.83 16.48 0.19
C THR A 136 -16.22 17.36 -0.99
N ALA A 137 -15.28 17.68 -1.87
CA ALA A 137 -15.55 18.38 -3.12
C ALA A 137 -16.37 17.47 -4.07
N GLY A 138 -17.43 18.03 -4.65
CA GLY A 138 -18.23 17.38 -5.70
C GLY A 138 -17.95 17.96 -7.08
N GLY A 139 -18.04 17.12 -8.11
CA GLY A 139 -18.09 17.52 -9.51
C GLY A 139 -16.75 17.63 -10.22
N ASP A 140 -16.75 18.37 -11.33
CA ASP A 140 -15.62 18.58 -12.23
C ASP A 140 -14.66 19.70 -11.78
N ARG A 141 -14.42 19.82 -10.47
CA ARG A 141 -13.44 20.76 -9.91
C ARG A 141 -12.10 20.08 -9.72
N MET A 142 -11.01 20.76 -10.06
CA MET A 142 -9.66 20.26 -9.79
C MET A 142 -9.29 20.46 -8.32
N VAL A 143 -8.89 19.38 -7.67
CA VAL A 143 -8.49 19.36 -6.26
C VAL A 143 -7.19 18.59 -6.12
N THR A 144 -6.33 19.03 -5.21
CA THR A 144 -5.14 18.28 -4.82
C THR A 144 -5.42 17.57 -3.51
N GLN A 145 -5.29 16.25 -3.50
CA GLN A 145 -5.53 15.42 -2.32
C GLN A 145 -4.28 14.66 -1.92
N VAL A 146 -4.05 14.58 -0.61
CA VAL A 146 -3.00 13.76 -0.01
C VAL A 146 -3.66 12.51 0.58
N ILE A 147 -3.33 11.34 0.04
CA ILE A 147 -3.86 10.03 0.44
C ILE A 147 -2.74 9.24 1.13
N PRO A 148 -2.75 9.10 2.47
CA PRO A 148 -1.81 8.25 3.18
C PRO A 148 -2.15 6.77 2.97
N LEU A 149 -1.13 5.93 2.78
CA LEU A 149 -1.27 4.48 2.62
C LEU A 149 -0.74 3.76 3.86
N ARG A 150 -1.37 2.64 4.22
CA ARG A 150 -1.07 1.90 5.45
C ARG A 150 -0.23 0.65 5.22
N TYR A 151 -0.50 -0.08 4.16
CA TYR A 151 0.03 -1.42 3.92
C TYR A 151 0.86 -1.46 2.65
N GLU A 152 0.38 -0.80 1.59
CA GLU A 152 1.06 -0.78 0.30
C GLU A 152 2.02 0.40 0.14
N SER A 153 3.03 0.22 -0.73
CA SER A 153 4.01 1.28 -1.01
C SER A 153 3.46 2.28 -2.02
N ALA A 154 3.53 3.57 -1.68
CA ALA A 154 3.16 4.67 -2.58
C ALA A 154 3.86 4.58 -3.95
N ALA A 155 5.14 4.19 -3.98
CA ALA A 155 5.89 4.07 -5.22
C ALA A 155 5.37 2.95 -6.14
N GLN A 156 4.86 1.85 -5.57
CA GLN A 156 4.29 0.74 -6.33
C GLN A 156 2.91 1.10 -6.89
N LEU A 157 2.07 1.73 -6.07
CA LEU A 157 0.72 2.13 -6.49
C LEU A 157 0.74 3.15 -7.63
N VAL A 158 1.73 4.05 -7.70
CA VAL A 158 1.83 5.01 -8.83
C VAL A 158 1.85 4.29 -10.18
N ASN A 159 2.54 3.16 -10.29
CA ASN A 159 2.64 2.42 -11.55
C ASN A 159 1.30 1.78 -11.94
N VAL A 160 0.52 1.33 -10.95
CA VAL A 160 -0.80 0.72 -11.14
C VAL A 160 -1.86 1.77 -11.45
N LEU A 161 -1.77 2.96 -10.84
CA LEU A 161 -2.78 4.01 -10.94
C LEU A 161 -2.58 4.93 -12.16
N ARG A 162 -1.40 4.96 -12.78
CA ARG A 162 -1.08 5.84 -13.92
C ARG A 162 -2.08 5.74 -15.09
N PRO A 163 -2.62 4.56 -15.47
CA PRO A 163 -3.63 4.46 -16.53
C PRO A 163 -5.00 5.05 -16.16
N MET A 164 -5.29 5.26 -14.87
CA MET A 164 -6.57 5.81 -14.38
C MET A 164 -6.55 7.34 -14.27
N ILE A 165 -5.40 7.97 -14.54
CA ILE A 165 -5.19 9.41 -14.46
C ILE A 165 -4.89 9.90 -15.87
N THR A 166 -5.43 11.07 -16.24
CA THR A 166 -5.10 11.66 -17.54
C THR A 166 -3.60 11.99 -17.59
N PRO A 167 -2.91 11.77 -18.73
CA PRO A 167 -1.46 12.02 -18.82
C PRO A 167 -1.04 13.47 -18.48
N SER A 168 -1.99 14.40 -18.58
CA SER A 168 -1.82 15.80 -18.24
C SER A 168 -1.74 16.02 -16.72
N ASN A 169 -2.35 15.17 -15.90
CA ASN A 169 -2.49 15.34 -14.45
C ASN A 169 -1.32 14.71 -13.68
N THR A 170 -0.95 15.35 -12.57
CA THR A 170 0.23 14.96 -11.79
C THR A 170 -0.13 14.00 -10.66
N ILE A 171 0.62 12.90 -10.59
CA ILE A 171 0.65 11.98 -9.45
C ILE A 171 2.07 11.90 -8.89
N ALA A 172 2.22 12.18 -7.61
CA ALA A 172 3.50 12.13 -6.91
C ALA A 172 3.40 11.20 -5.69
N ALA A 173 4.35 10.27 -5.57
CA ALA A 173 4.53 9.48 -4.37
C ALA A 173 5.53 10.16 -3.43
N PHE A 174 5.23 10.14 -2.13
CA PHE A 174 6.13 10.54 -1.06
C PHE A 174 6.48 9.30 -0.22
N PRO A 175 7.59 8.60 -0.53
CA PRO A 175 7.97 7.38 0.16
C PRO A 175 8.20 7.56 1.67
N GLY A 176 8.71 8.72 2.08
CA GLY A 176 9.02 8.99 3.49
C GLY A 176 7.78 9.03 4.41
N ALA A 177 6.64 9.48 3.89
CA ALA A 177 5.36 9.49 4.61
C ALA A 177 4.38 8.40 4.12
N ASN A 178 4.84 7.54 3.19
CA ASN A 178 4.03 6.59 2.44
C ASN A 178 2.68 7.18 1.97
N ALA A 179 2.73 8.33 1.31
CA ALA A 179 1.54 9.05 0.86
C ALA A 179 1.57 9.33 -0.64
N LEU A 180 0.40 9.33 -1.25
CA LEU A 180 0.18 9.75 -2.63
C LEU A 180 -0.38 11.17 -2.63
N VAL A 181 0.20 12.04 -3.45
CA VAL A 181 -0.34 13.36 -3.75
C VAL A 181 -0.85 13.33 -5.18
N ILE A 182 -2.15 13.53 -5.34
CA ILE A 182 -2.85 13.42 -6.61
C ILE A 182 -3.57 14.74 -6.86
N THR A 183 -3.36 15.33 -8.02
CA THR A 183 -4.07 16.51 -8.49
C THR A 183 -4.95 16.11 -9.66
N ASP A 184 -6.27 16.03 -9.43
CA ASP A 184 -7.24 15.63 -10.45
C ASP A 184 -8.63 16.20 -10.11
N TYR A 185 -9.61 15.92 -10.97
CA TYR A 185 -11.02 16.23 -10.76
C TYR A 185 -11.59 15.45 -9.57
N ALA A 186 -12.46 16.08 -8.79
CA ALA A 186 -13.02 15.48 -7.58
C ALA A 186 -13.75 14.16 -7.83
N ASP A 187 -14.45 14.03 -8.96
CA ASP A 187 -15.13 12.78 -9.33
C ASP A 187 -14.15 11.65 -9.70
N ASN A 188 -13.00 11.97 -10.33
CA ASN A 188 -11.96 10.98 -10.57
C ASN A 188 -11.29 10.56 -9.24
N LEU A 189 -10.99 11.53 -8.36
CA LEU A 189 -10.41 11.26 -7.05
C LEU A 189 -11.26 10.29 -6.22
N LYS A 190 -12.60 10.42 -6.24
CA LYS A 190 -13.51 9.46 -5.57
C LYS A 190 -13.39 8.05 -6.14
N ARG A 191 -13.18 7.92 -7.45
CA ARG A 191 -12.95 6.62 -8.09
C ARG A 191 -11.58 6.05 -7.71
N LEU A 192 -10.54 6.88 -7.74
CA LEU A 192 -9.19 6.53 -7.31
C LEU A 192 -9.16 6.10 -5.83
N GLU A 193 -9.88 6.78 -4.94
CA GLU A 193 -9.97 6.44 -3.52
C GLU A 193 -10.57 5.04 -3.30
N LYS A 194 -11.62 4.67 -4.07
CA LYS A 194 -12.18 3.32 -4.05
C LYS A 194 -11.19 2.26 -4.53
N VAL A 195 -10.42 2.56 -5.58
CA VAL A 195 -9.39 1.64 -6.08
C VAL A 195 -8.25 1.53 -5.08
N ILE A 196 -7.74 2.64 -4.56
CA ILE A 196 -6.67 2.67 -3.55
C ILE A 196 -7.09 1.91 -2.30
N SER A 197 -8.30 2.13 -1.77
CA SER A 197 -8.78 1.39 -0.60
C SER A 197 -8.97 -0.11 -0.86
N SER A 198 -9.24 -0.51 -2.10
CA SER A 198 -9.28 -1.94 -2.47
C SER A 198 -7.88 -2.57 -2.61
N LEU A 199 -6.85 -1.77 -2.90
CA LEU A 199 -5.47 -2.23 -3.09
C LEU A 199 -4.63 -2.12 -1.81
N ASP A 200 -4.84 -1.09 -1.00
CA ASP A 200 -4.20 -0.88 0.32
C ASP A 200 -4.88 -1.77 1.38
N GLN A 201 -4.89 -3.06 1.12
CA GLN A 201 -5.33 -4.08 2.07
C GLN A 201 -4.14 -4.58 2.88
N PRO A 202 -4.37 -5.05 4.12
CA PRO A 202 -3.33 -5.74 4.88
C PRO A 202 -2.72 -6.86 4.03
N PRO A 203 -1.38 -7.04 4.03
CA PRO A 203 -0.76 -8.17 3.33
C PRO A 203 -1.38 -9.46 3.87
N GLY A 204 -2.10 -10.14 2.97
CA GLY A 204 -2.94 -11.27 3.26
C GLY A 204 -2.14 -12.47 3.76
N GLY A 205 -2.85 -13.39 4.40
CA GLY A 205 -2.27 -14.59 4.96
C GLY A 205 -2.16 -14.49 6.46
N GLU A 206 -3.29 -14.72 7.12
CA GLU A 206 -3.23 -15.25 8.47
C GLU A 206 -2.37 -16.53 8.44
N PRO A 207 -1.46 -16.70 9.42
CA PRO A 207 -0.64 -17.90 9.48
C PRO A 207 -1.55 -19.10 9.76
N MET A 208 -1.65 -20.01 8.80
CA MET A 208 -2.35 -21.28 8.96
C MET A 208 -1.40 -22.33 9.53
N VAL A 209 -1.81 -22.99 10.62
CA VAL A 209 -1.02 -24.06 11.26
C VAL A 209 -1.53 -25.41 10.76
N VAL A 210 -0.65 -26.23 10.19
CA VAL A 210 -0.95 -27.60 9.76
C VAL A 210 -0.10 -28.58 10.59
N PRO A 211 -0.71 -29.38 11.50
CA PRO A 211 0.04 -30.38 12.26
C PRO A 211 0.42 -31.56 11.37
N VAL A 212 1.64 -32.09 11.55
CA VAL A 212 2.16 -33.25 10.81
C VAL A 212 2.23 -34.46 11.75
N ARG A 213 1.74 -35.63 11.32
CA ARG A 213 1.59 -36.81 12.18
C ARG A 213 2.68 -37.87 12.01
N HIS A 214 3.10 -38.13 10.79
CA HIS A 214 3.98 -39.25 10.43
C HIS A 214 5.38 -38.79 10.01
N ALA A 215 5.46 -37.68 9.29
CA ALA A 215 6.72 -37.10 8.83
C ALA A 215 7.21 -35.96 9.76
N SER A 216 8.50 -35.63 9.65
CA SER A 216 9.09 -34.49 10.37
C SER A 216 8.84 -33.20 9.59
N ALA A 217 8.30 -32.18 10.26
CA ALA A 217 8.07 -30.86 9.66
C ALA A 217 9.37 -30.24 9.11
N ILE A 218 10.52 -30.52 9.75
CA ILE A 218 11.84 -30.03 9.33
C ILE A 218 12.24 -30.59 7.96
N ASP A 219 11.83 -31.82 7.62
CA ASP A 219 12.20 -32.48 6.36
C ASP A 219 11.22 -32.13 5.23
N ILE A 220 9.95 -31.91 5.57
CA ILE A 220 8.90 -31.56 4.61
C ILE A 220 9.09 -30.13 4.08
N VAL A 221 9.36 -29.15 4.95
CA VAL A 221 9.40 -27.72 4.57
C VAL A 221 10.44 -27.40 3.48
N PRO A 222 11.68 -27.92 3.53
CA PRO A 222 12.65 -27.72 2.44
C PRO A 222 12.18 -28.35 1.13
N THR A 223 11.51 -29.50 1.18
CA THR A 223 10.97 -30.18 0.01
C THR A 223 9.84 -29.37 -0.62
N ILE A 224 8.89 -28.89 0.18
CA ILE A 224 7.82 -28.00 -0.28
C ILE A 224 8.37 -26.69 -0.81
N THR A 225 9.34 -26.08 -0.12
CA THR A 225 9.94 -24.82 -0.56
C THR A 225 10.63 -24.98 -1.93
N LYS A 226 11.29 -26.12 -2.18
CA LYS A 226 11.87 -26.44 -3.49
C LYS A 226 10.81 -26.67 -4.57
N LEU A 227 9.71 -27.36 -4.24
CA LEU A 227 8.61 -27.61 -5.18
C LEU A 227 7.80 -26.34 -5.49
N LEU A 228 7.75 -25.40 -4.54
CA LEU A 228 7.03 -24.14 -4.66
C LEU A 228 7.88 -23.02 -5.25
N ALA A 229 9.21 -23.14 -5.15
CA ALA A 229 10.18 -22.35 -5.91
C ALA A 229 10.18 -22.82 -7.37
N ASP A 230 9.12 -22.49 -8.09
CA ASP A 230 8.96 -22.79 -9.51
C ASP A 230 10.06 -22.08 -10.32
N PRO A 231 10.96 -22.80 -11.04
CA PRO A 231 12.05 -22.18 -11.79
C PRO A 231 11.57 -21.41 -13.03
N ALA A 232 10.28 -21.49 -13.38
CA ALA A 232 9.66 -20.73 -14.47
C ALA A 232 9.37 -19.25 -14.13
N ALA A 233 9.50 -18.85 -12.87
CA ALA A 233 9.29 -17.46 -12.43
C ALA A 233 10.62 -16.65 -12.38
N GLY A 234 11.35 -16.64 -13.49
CA GLY A 234 12.57 -15.85 -13.72
C GLY A 234 12.34 -14.35 -13.92
N GLY A 235 11.29 -13.78 -13.33
CA GLY A 235 10.95 -12.37 -13.43
C GLY A 235 9.89 -12.02 -12.42
N THR A 236 10.25 -11.19 -11.44
CA THR A 236 9.33 -10.53 -10.50
C THR A 236 8.13 -11.39 -10.10
N ALA A 237 8.38 -12.52 -9.43
CA ALA A 237 7.30 -13.26 -8.80
C ALA A 237 6.53 -12.30 -7.88
N ASP A 238 5.28 -12.05 -8.26
CA ASP A 238 4.27 -11.24 -7.61
C ASP A 238 4.51 -11.28 -6.09
N ALA A 239 4.87 -10.14 -5.51
CA ALA A 239 5.06 -10.06 -4.07
C ALA A 239 3.79 -10.53 -3.32
N GLN A 240 2.62 -10.34 -3.94
CA GLN A 240 1.29 -10.76 -3.51
C GLN A 240 0.97 -12.25 -3.71
N GLN A 241 1.90 -13.06 -4.21
CA GLN A 241 1.64 -14.49 -4.42
C GLN A 241 2.68 -15.41 -3.76
N ARG A 242 3.54 -14.83 -2.91
CA ARG A 242 4.57 -15.59 -2.20
C ARG A 242 3.92 -16.37 -1.07
N VAL A 243 4.24 -17.65 -1.02
CA VAL A 243 3.87 -18.51 0.10
C VAL A 243 5.12 -18.66 0.96
N MET A 244 5.04 -18.24 2.21
CA MET A 244 6.07 -18.50 3.20
C MET A 244 5.69 -19.75 3.99
N VAL A 245 6.59 -20.72 4.01
CA VAL A 245 6.41 -21.97 4.75
C VAL A 245 7.51 -22.08 5.79
N VAL A 246 7.14 -22.26 7.06
CA VAL A 246 8.07 -22.38 8.18
C VAL A 246 7.73 -23.62 9.00
N ALA A 247 8.73 -24.40 9.40
CA ALA A 247 8.54 -25.53 10.30
C ALA A 247 8.64 -25.08 11.76
N ASP A 248 7.67 -25.46 12.58
CA ASP A 248 7.79 -25.45 14.04
C ASP A 248 8.17 -26.86 14.51
N ALA A 249 9.43 -27.01 14.92
CA ALA A 249 9.98 -28.27 15.42
C ALA A 249 9.38 -28.70 16.76
N ARG A 250 8.91 -27.76 17.58
CA ARG A 250 8.43 -28.05 18.95
C ARG A 250 7.06 -28.73 18.93
N SER A 251 6.17 -28.30 18.03
CA SER A 251 4.84 -28.87 17.86
C SER A 251 4.70 -29.79 16.64
N ASN A 252 5.82 -30.10 15.96
CA ASN A 252 5.85 -30.79 14.66
C ASN A 252 4.75 -30.28 13.70
N SER A 253 4.69 -28.97 13.53
CA SER A 253 3.65 -28.31 12.72
C SER A 253 4.28 -27.43 11.65
N VAL A 254 3.62 -27.31 10.52
CA VAL A 254 4.03 -26.43 9.42
C VAL A 254 3.14 -25.18 9.43
N LEU A 255 3.79 -24.03 9.52
CA LEU A 255 3.15 -22.72 9.42
C LEU A 255 3.18 -22.27 7.96
N ILE A 256 2.01 -21.93 7.44
CA ILE A 256 1.83 -21.47 6.06
C ILE A 256 1.28 -20.05 6.11
N ARG A 257 1.98 -19.12 5.47
CA ARG A 257 1.49 -17.76 5.24
C ARG A 257 1.43 -17.51 3.74
N SER A 258 0.27 -17.12 3.23
CA SER A 258 0.10 -16.72 1.84
C SER A 258 -1.04 -15.72 1.69
N ASP A 259 -0.85 -14.72 0.83
CA ASP A 259 -1.91 -13.77 0.48
C ASP A 259 -3.06 -14.43 -0.30
N ASN A 260 -2.82 -15.59 -0.93
CA ASN A 260 -3.82 -16.32 -1.70
C ASN A 260 -4.30 -17.60 -0.97
N PRO A 261 -5.57 -17.67 -0.53
CA PRO A 261 -6.09 -18.83 0.19
C PRO A 261 -6.09 -20.12 -0.65
N GLY A 262 -6.25 -20.01 -1.98
CA GLY A 262 -6.18 -21.15 -2.89
C GLY A 262 -4.78 -21.74 -3.03
N ARG A 263 -3.70 -20.95 -2.86
CA ARG A 263 -2.34 -21.51 -2.75
C ARG A 263 -2.09 -22.15 -1.40
N ALA A 264 -2.54 -21.54 -0.31
CA ALA A 264 -2.45 -22.14 1.01
C ALA A 264 -3.14 -23.53 1.07
N ALA A 265 -4.32 -23.66 0.47
CA ALA A 265 -5.03 -24.94 0.38
C ALA A 265 -4.28 -26.00 -0.44
N ARG A 266 -3.62 -25.61 -1.55
CA ARG A 266 -2.77 -26.52 -2.35
C ARG A 266 -1.54 -27.00 -1.57
N VAL A 267 -0.88 -26.12 -0.83
CA VAL A 267 0.26 -26.50 0.02
C VAL A 267 -0.20 -27.42 1.15
N ARG A 268 -1.37 -27.17 1.76
CA ARG A 268 -1.97 -28.09 2.74
C ARG A 268 -2.17 -29.49 2.16
N HIS A 269 -2.78 -29.58 0.97
CA HIS A 269 -2.98 -30.87 0.31
C HIS A 269 -1.64 -31.57 0.01
N LEU A 270 -0.61 -30.83 -0.39
CA LEU A 270 0.72 -31.39 -0.60
C LEU A 270 1.35 -31.92 0.70
N ILE A 271 1.15 -31.21 1.82
CA ILE A 271 1.60 -31.68 3.15
C ILE A 271 0.89 -32.99 3.49
N GLU A 272 -0.43 -33.08 3.29
CA GLU A 272 -1.21 -34.30 3.55
C GLU A 272 -0.74 -35.48 2.69
N GLN A 273 -0.34 -35.23 1.44
CA GLN A 273 0.23 -36.27 0.56
C GLN A 273 1.65 -36.70 0.95
N LEU A 274 2.45 -35.81 1.53
CA LEU A 274 3.80 -36.12 2.00
C LEU A 274 3.80 -36.72 3.41
N ASP A 275 2.79 -36.43 4.23
CA ASP A 275 2.58 -36.98 5.57
C ASP A 275 1.97 -38.40 5.50
N THR A 276 2.58 -39.26 4.70
CA THR A 276 2.25 -40.69 4.68
C THR A 276 3.00 -41.39 5.81
N PRO A 277 2.41 -42.45 6.41
CA PRO A 277 3.15 -43.30 7.32
C PRO A 277 4.36 -43.84 6.56
N GLY A 278 5.55 -43.40 6.95
CA GLY A 278 6.80 -43.93 6.42
C GLY A 278 6.73 -45.45 6.51
N ARG A 279 7.18 -46.13 5.46
CA ARG A 279 7.23 -47.60 5.46
C ARG A 279 8.01 -48.01 6.69
N ALA A 280 7.34 -48.63 7.66
CA ALA A 280 7.85 -48.88 9.01
C ALA A 280 9.02 -49.89 9.10
N GLY A 281 9.63 -50.24 7.96
CA GLY A 281 10.94 -50.83 7.91
C GLY A 281 11.86 -49.80 7.29
N GLY A 282 12.72 -49.17 8.10
CA GLY A 282 13.89 -48.50 7.56
C GLY A 282 14.61 -49.45 6.59
N ASN A 283 15.44 -48.91 5.71
CA ASN A 283 16.28 -49.68 4.78
C ASN A 283 17.24 -50.68 5.46
N MET A 284 17.08 -50.94 6.76
CA MET A 284 17.81 -51.87 7.58
C MET A 284 17.07 -53.21 7.66
N PHE A 285 17.54 -54.16 6.86
CA PHE A 285 17.12 -55.56 6.97
C PHE A 285 18.10 -56.28 7.91
N ILE A 286 17.59 -56.80 9.03
CA ILE A 286 18.37 -57.67 9.91
C ILE A 286 18.30 -59.08 9.33
N VAL A 287 19.42 -59.55 8.78
CA VAL A 287 19.55 -60.91 8.24
C VAL A 287 20.41 -61.73 9.19
N TYR A 288 19.82 -62.73 9.82
CA TYR A 288 20.56 -63.68 10.66
C TYR A 288 21.28 -64.70 9.78
N LEU A 289 22.60 -64.81 9.97
CA LEU A 289 23.42 -65.78 9.24
C LEU A 289 23.35 -67.14 9.94
N LYS A 290 23.07 -68.20 9.18
CA LYS A 290 22.99 -69.57 9.72
C LYS A 290 24.36 -70.28 9.75
N ASN A 291 25.16 -70.10 8.70
CA ASN A 291 26.36 -70.91 8.45
C ASN A 291 27.65 -70.08 8.27
N ALA A 292 27.58 -68.75 8.44
CA ALA A 292 28.71 -67.87 8.17
C ALA A 292 28.90 -66.85 9.29
N GLU A 293 30.15 -66.55 9.60
CA GLU A 293 30.51 -65.51 10.55
C GLU A 293 30.30 -64.12 9.93
N ALA A 294 29.57 -63.25 10.64
CA ALA A 294 29.19 -61.92 10.15
C ALA A 294 30.40 -61.06 9.74
N ALA A 295 31.53 -61.17 10.46
CA ALA A 295 32.73 -60.39 10.17
C ALA A 295 33.30 -60.64 8.77
N ARG A 296 33.28 -61.90 8.30
CA ARG A 296 33.79 -62.26 6.97
C ARG A 296 32.82 -61.87 5.86
N VAL A 297 31.52 -62.04 6.09
CA VAL A 297 30.47 -61.66 5.12
C VAL A 297 30.44 -60.14 4.91
N VAL A 298 30.69 -59.35 5.94
CA VAL A 298 30.79 -57.89 5.80
C VAL A 298 31.98 -57.48 4.92
N GLN A 299 33.12 -58.16 5.03
CA GLN A 299 34.30 -57.85 4.21
C GLN A 299 34.03 -58.14 2.72
N THR A 300 33.40 -59.28 2.41
CA THR A 300 33.07 -59.63 1.02
C THR A 300 31.96 -58.75 0.45
N LEU A 301 30.90 -58.47 1.21
CA LEU A 301 29.82 -57.58 0.76
C LEU A 301 30.32 -56.15 0.56
N ARG A 302 31.25 -55.67 1.41
CA ARG A 302 31.90 -54.37 1.20
C ARG A 302 32.73 -54.38 -0.09
N ALA A 303 33.54 -55.41 -0.32
CA ALA A 303 34.33 -55.55 -1.54
C ALA A 303 33.47 -55.54 -2.82
N VAL A 304 32.30 -56.19 -2.78
CA VAL A 304 31.33 -56.21 -3.89
C VAL A 304 30.63 -54.86 -4.06
N LEU A 305 30.24 -54.17 -2.98
CA LEU A 305 29.54 -52.88 -3.05
C LEU A 305 30.47 -51.74 -3.50
N THR A 306 31.73 -51.75 -3.08
CA THR A 306 32.72 -50.72 -3.45
C THR A 306 33.50 -51.07 -4.71
N GLY A 307 33.27 -52.24 -5.31
CA GLY A 307 33.98 -52.70 -6.52
C GLY A 307 35.49 -52.84 -6.34
N GLN A 308 35.96 -53.00 -5.10
CA GLN A 308 37.38 -53.16 -4.78
C GLN A 308 37.64 -54.58 -4.30
N GLU A 309 38.30 -55.37 -5.15
CA GLU A 309 38.86 -56.67 -4.79
C GLU A 309 39.90 -56.47 -3.67
N SER A 310 39.62 -57.03 -2.49
CA SER A 310 40.55 -56.98 -1.36
C SER A 310 41.46 -58.19 -1.41
N THR A 311 42.71 -58.00 -1.85
CA THR A 311 43.80 -58.95 -1.62
C THR A 311 44.18 -58.93 -0.13
N PRO A 312 44.17 -60.07 0.59
CA PRO A 312 44.57 -60.09 1.99
C PRO A 312 46.10 -60.04 2.10
N SER A 313 46.61 -58.95 2.69
CA SER A 313 47.98 -58.85 3.18
C SER A 313 48.11 -59.67 4.47
N GLY A 314 48.67 -60.87 4.35
CA GLY A 314 49.14 -61.69 5.47
C GLY A 314 50.46 -61.13 6.02
N GLY A 315 50.56 -61.08 7.35
CA GLY A 315 51.71 -60.49 8.05
C GLY A 315 53.02 -61.25 7.88
N ALA A 316 54.12 -60.48 7.95
CA ALA A 316 55.45 -60.99 8.28
C ALA A 316 56.19 -59.97 9.16
N SER A 317 56.74 -60.51 10.25
CA SER A 317 57.55 -59.90 11.29
C SER A 317 58.83 -59.21 10.80
N SER A 318 59.18 -58.06 11.37
CA SER A 318 60.57 -57.77 11.76
C SER A 318 60.66 -56.65 12.81
N SER A 319 61.39 -56.95 13.88
CA SER A 319 61.76 -56.08 14.98
C SER A 319 62.80 -55.05 14.54
N PRO A 320 62.77 -53.80 15.06
CA PRO A 320 63.99 -53.01 15.20
C PRO A 320 64.37 -52.91 16.67
N ARG A 321 65.50 -53.52 16.99
CA ARG A 321 66.24 -53.38 18.24
C ARG A 321 66.53 -51.91 18.55
N ARG A 322 66.41 -51.57 19.83
CA ARG A 322 66.94 -50.38 20.49
C ARG A 322 68.39 -50.11 20.07
N ARG A 323 68.70 -48.85 19.73
CA ARG A 323 70.05 -48.30 19.88
C ARG A 323 69.99 -47.02 20.71
N CYS A 324 70.40 -47.15 21.96
CA CYS A 324 70.89 -46.03 22.76
C CYS A 324 72.12 -45.42 22.08
N SER A 325 72.13 -44.11 21.89
CA SER A 325 73.37 -43.33 21.95
C SER A 325 73.13 -42.04 22.74
N ARG A 326 73.84 -41.97 23.85
CA ARG A 326 73.88 -40.90 24.83
C ARG A 326 75.20 -40.15 24.60
N ARG A 327 75.17 -38.88 24.22
CA ARG A 327 76.25 -37.86 24.33
C ARG A 327 75.78 -36.62 23.54
N ARG A 328 75.96 -35.36 23.96
CA ARG A 328 76.59 -34.75 25.11
C ARG A 328 76.12 -33.28 25.12
N ARG A 329 75.99 -32.71 26.31
CA ARG A 329 75.75 -31.29 26.61
C ARG A 329 76.65 -30.35 25.79
N ARG A 330 76.09 -29.22 25.33
CA ARG A 330 76.72 -27.89 25.53
C ARG A 330 75.66 -26.81 25.78
N ARG A 331 75.89 -26.08 26.87
CA ARG A 331 75.19 -24.87 27.32
C ARG A 331 75.62 -23.65 26.48
N ARG A 332 74.71 -22.68 26.31
CA ARG A 332 74.88 -21.20 26.31
C ARG A 332 73.52 -20.60 25.92
N ALA A 333 72.71 -20.04 26.82
CA ALA A 333 72.83 -18.74 27.51
C ALA A 333 72.75 -17.52 26.58
N ALA A 334 71.59 -16.85 26.57
CA ALA A 334 71.33 -15.39 26.41
C ALA A 334 69.81 -15.22 26.16
N ARG A 335 68.97 -14.71 27.08
CA ARG A 335 68.84 -13.37 27.70
C ARG A 335 68.24 -12.32 26.72
N TRP A 336 67.22 -11.61 27.22
CA TRP A 336 66.48 -10.44 26.66
C TRP A 336 65.45 -10.78 25.56
N GLY A 337 64.22 -10.25 25.51
CA GLY A 337 63.50 -9.27 26.31
C GLY A 337 62.29 -8.74 25.53
N ARG A 338 61.08 -8.86 26.10
CA ARG A 338 59.84 -8.05 25.91
C ARG A 338 59.20 -7.86 24.50
N PRO A 339 57.89 -7.50 24.45
CA PRO A 339 56.95 -7.97 23.42
C PRO A 339 56.70 -6.96 22.28
N ARG A 340 56.41 -7.47 21.08
CA ARG A 340 55.93 -6.65 19.95
C ARG A 340 54.41 -6.41 20.06
N ARG A 341 54.02 -5.20 20.46
CA ARG A 341 52.80 -4.54 20.00
C ARG A 341 53.05 -3.90 18.64
N SER A 342 52.05 -3.94 17.76
CA SER A 342 51.78 -3.14 16.54
C SER A 342 51.34 -4.07 15.41
N ARG A 343 50.40 -3.77 14.53
CA ARG A 343 49.52 -2.61 14.28
C ARG A 343 48.47 -3.15 13.29
N SER A 344 47.23 -2.76 13.47
CA SER A 344 46.14 -2.92 12.51
C SER A 344 46.43 -2.17 11.20
N PRO A 345 46.02 -2.67 10.01
CA PRO A 345 46.06 -1.87 8.80
C PRO A 345 44.73 -1.14 8.60
N ARG A 346 44.69 0.15 8.95
CA ARG A 346 43.85 1.14 8.26
C ARG A 346 44.60 1.61 7.02
N ARG A 347 44.05 1.43 5.82
CA ARG A 347 44.47 2.20 4.63
C ARG A 347 43.33 3.13 4.19
N ARG A 348 43.67 4.41 4.22
CA ARG A 348 42.92 5.60 3.81
C ARG A 348 43.20 5.94 2.33
N PRO A 349 42.49 6.92 1.73
CA PRO A 349 42.32 7.05 0.28
C PRO A 349 43.47 7.79 -0.42
N ARG A 350 43.55 7.65 -1.74
CA ARG A 350 44.44 8.45 -2.59
C ARG A 350 43.65 9.57 -3.29
N ARG A 351 43.97 10.81 -2.93
CA ARG A 351 43.82 12.03 -3.73
C ARG A 351 45.19 12.71 -3.76
N ALA A 352 45.66 13.08 -4.96
CA ALA A 352 46.58 14.19 -5.27
C ALA A 352 47.00 14.00 -6.75
N SER A 353 46.56 14.85 -7.67
CA SER A 353 47.24 16.10 -8.09
C SER A 353 48.53 15.79 -8.89
N ARG A 354 48.86 16.38 -10.03
CA ARG A 354 48.80 17.80 -10.41
C ARG A 354 49.41 17.94 -11.83
N ARG A 355 48.98 18.99 -12.56
CA ARG A 355 49.79 19.84 -13.49
C ARG A 355 50.27 19.22 -14.83
N ALA A 356 50.35 19.93 -15.96
CA ALA A 356 50.29 21.37 -16.25
C ALA A 356 50.02 21.67 -17.75
N ALA A 357 49.59 22.92 -18.00
CA ALA A 357 49.96 23.82 -19.12
C ALA A 357 49.42 23.46 -20.54
N ARG A 358 49.06 24.37 -21.47
CA ARG A 358 49.11 25.84 -21.61
C ARG A 358 48.38 26.22 -22.93
N ARG A 359 47.95 27.51 -23.05
CA ARG A 359 47.55 28.27 -24.26
C ARG A 359 46.11 27.99 -24.76
N SER A 360 45.26 28.93 -25.21
CA SER A 360 45.42 30.34 -25.62
C SER A 360 44.05 31.06 -25.62
N ARG A 361 44.11 32.40 -25.65
CA ARG A 361 43.11 33.47 -25.43
C ARG A 361 41.83 33.48 -26.29
N PRO A 362 40.80 34.26 -25.88
CA PRO A 362 39.58 34.54 -26.66
C PRO A 362 39.73 35.79 -27.57
N THR A 363 38.98 35.83 -28.66
CA THR A 363 38.73 37.04 -29.48
C THR A 363 37.23 37.33 -29.52
N PRO A 364 36.79 38.59 -29.31
CA PRO A 364 35.51 39.08 -29.79
C PRO A 364 35.73 39.79 -31.14
N ARG A 365 34.82 39.60 -32.09
CA ARG A 365 34.83 40.37 -33.34
C ARG A 365 33.46 40.99 -33.57
N THR A 366 33.42 42.28 -33.27
CA THR A 366 32.44 43.26 -33.75
C THR A 366 32.63 43.46 -35.25
N THR A 367 31.55 43.43 -36.03
CA THR A 367 31.47 44.17 -37.29
C THR A 367 30.07 44.78 -37.42
N ARG A 368 30.03 46.11 -37.41
CA ARG A 368 28.96 46.99 -37.91
C ARG A 368 28.80 46.77 -39.42
N TRP A 369 27.58 46.76 -39.92
CA TRP A 369 27.00 47.71 -40.88
C TRP A 369 25.49 47.63 -40.79
#